data_AF-A0A7Y8WQU8-F1
#
_entry.id   AF-A0A7Y8WQU8-F1
#
_cell.length_a   1.000
_cell.length_b   1.000
_cell.length_c   1.000
_cell.angle_alpha   90.00
_cell.angle_beta   90.00
_cell.angle_gamma   90.00
#
_symmetry.space_group_name_H-M   'P 1'
#
loop_
_entity.id
_entity.type
_entity.pdbx_description
1 polymer ?
#
loop_
_entity_poly.entity_id
_entity_poly.type
_entity_poly.pdbx_seq_one_letter_code
_entity_poly.pdbx_strand_id
1 'polypeptide(L)'
;MKAKAIFLSIIVIVLLLSGFIYFFFNGNPVTKENSREIVSAYLKENYPEESFKITNIAYYPGEGTYIVHVISKDGKIEGNIDVRDGRIITEGAEFPFGQ
;
A
#
# COMPACT_ATOMS: atom_id res chain seq x y z
N MET A 1 23.59 35.91 14.54
CA MET A 1 23.42 34.50 14.95
C MET A 1 21.95 34.09 15.08
N LYS A 2 21.11 34.87 15.77
CA LYS A 2 19.66 34.56 15.95
C LYS A 2 18.87 34.39 14.64
N ALA A 3 19.06 35.27 13.66
CA ALA A 3 18.38 35.18 12.36
C ALA A 3 18.72 33.90 11.57
N LYS A 4 19.99 33.46 11.61
CA LYS A 4 20.43 32.20 10.97
C LYS A 4 19.79 30.98 11.66
N ALA A 5 19.69 31.02 12.99
CA ALA A 5 19.03 29.96 13.76
C ALA A 5 17.53 29.90 13.46
N ILE A 6 16.83 31.04 13.42
CA ILE A 6 15.41 31.11 13.06
C ILE A 6 15.18 30.56 11.64
N PHE A 7 16.01 30.96 10.68
CA PHE A 7 15.92 30.47 9.30
C PHE A 7 16.13 28.95 9.21
N LEU A 8 17.13 28.40 9.91
CA LEU A 8 17.36 26.96 9.98
C LEU A 8 16.16 26.24 10.60
N SER A 9 15.60 26.78 11.68
CA SER A 9 14.39 26.22 12.31
C SER A 9 13.20 26.19 11.34
N ILE A 10 12.98 27.25 10.55
CA ILE A 10 11.92 27.29 9.53
C ILE A 10 12.16 26.20 8.48
N ILE A 11 13.39 26.03 7.99
CA ILE A 11 13.71 24.98 7.01
C ILE A 11 13.39 23.60 7.58
N VAL A 12 13.80 23.32 8.82
CA VAL A 12 13.51 22.03 9.47
C VAL A 12 12.01 21.80 9.58
N ILE A 13 11.24 22.81 9.98
CA ILE A 13 9.77 22.70 10.05
C ILE A 13 9.17 22.41 8.68
N VAL A 14 9.62 23.09 7.62
CA VAL A 14 9.14 22.85 6.25
C VAL A 14 9.45 21.44 5.78
N LEU A 15 10.64 20.91 6.09
CA LEU A 15 11.03 19.55 5.75
C LEU A 15 10.18 18.51 6.49
N LEU A 16 9.94 18.72 7.78
CA LEU A 16 9.07 17.85 8.59
C LEU A 16 7.63 17.86 8.08
N LEU A 17 7.08 19.03 7.76
CA LEU A 17 5.72 19.16 7.21
C LEU A 17 5.62 18.48 5.84
N SER A 18 6.62 18.68 4.98
CA SER A 18 6.65 18.04 3.65
C SER A 18 6.71 16.52 3.76
N GLY A 19 7.53 15.99 4.67
CA GLY A 19 7.60 14.55 4.96
C GLY A 19 6.27 14.01 5.50
N PHE A 20 5.65 14.72 6.45
CA PHE A 20 4.35 14.36 6.99
C PHE A 20 3.26 14.30 5.90
N ILE A 21 3.18 15.33 5.05
CA ILE A 21 2.23 15.38 3.93
C ILE A 21 2.50 14.23 2.96
N TYR A 22 3.77 13.97 2.64
CA TYR A 22 4.14 12.85 1.76
C TYR A 22 3.65 11.51 2.31
N PHE A 23 3.92 11.21 3.58
CA PHE A 23 3.47 9.98 4.22
C PHE A 23 1.96 9.90 4.36
N PHE A 24 1.28 11.03 4.60
CA PHE A 24 -0.18 11.06 4.63
C PHE A 24 -0.79 10.64 3.29
N PHE A 25 -0.23 11.07 2.17
CA PHE A 25 -0.77 10.72 0.84
C PHE A 25 -0.26 9.40 0.26
N ASN A 26 0.93 8.94 0.65
CA ASN A 26 1.57 7.74 0.07
C ASN A 26 1.60 6.54 1.03
N GLY A 27 1.19 6.75 2.28
CA GLY A 27 1.31 5.80 3.36
C GLY A 27 2.77 5.62 3.80
N ASN A 28 2.97 4.76 4.80
CA ASN A 28 4.30 4.39 5.27
C ASN A 28 4.91 3.30 4.36
N PRO A 29 6.15 3.46 3.84
CA PRO A 29 6.82 2.45 3.03
C PRO A 29 6.92 1.07 3.68
N VAL A 30 7.06 1.00 5.02
CA VAL A 30 7.14 -0.25 5.76
C VAL A 30 5.82 -1.02 5.71
N THR A 31 4.71 -0.34 5.96
CA THR A 31 3.38 -0.97 5.89
C THR A 31 2.98 -1.30 4.45
N LYS A 32 3.48 -0.52 3.48
CA LYS A 32 3.34 -0.85 2.06
C LYS A 32 4.02 -2.18 1.71
N GLU A 33 5.24 -2.40 2.17
CA GLU A 33 5.92 -3.68 1.92
C GLU A 33 5.26 -4.84 2.68
N ASN A 34 4.83 -4.60 3.93
CA ASN A 34 4.05 -5.60 4.67
C ASN A 34 2.76 -6.00 3.92
N SER A 35 2.06 -5.05 3.27
CA SER A 35 0.88 -5.38 2.45
C SER A 35 1.21 -6.28 1.27
N ARG A 36 2.40 -6.13 0.66
CA ARG A 36 2.90 -7.01 -0.39
C ARG A 36 3.08 -8.43 0.11
N GLU A 37 3.72 -8.59 1.26
CA GLU A 37 3.98 -9.90 1.86
C GLU A 37 2.68 -10.61 2.23
N ILE A 38 1.75 -9.89 2.87
CA ILE A 38 0.41 -10.40 3.23
C ILE A 38 -0.33 -10.91 1.99
N VAL A 39 -0.39 -10.11 0.92
CA VAL A 39 -1.08 -10.50 -0.31
C VAL A 39 -0.38 -11.66 -1.01
N SER A 40 0.96 -11.67 -1.03
CA SER A 40 1.73 -12.76 -1.62
C SER A 40 1.49 -14.08 -0.89
N ALA A 41 1.44 -14.05 0.45
CA ALA A 41 1.14 -15.22 1.27
C ALA A 41 -0.30 -15.71 1.03
N TYR A 42 -1.27 -14.80 1.05
CA TYR A 42 -2.68 -15.10 0.78
C TYR A 42 -2.88 -15.78 -0.57
N LEU A 43 -2.29 -15.24 -1.64
CA LEU A 43 -2.42 -15.81 -2.98
C LEU A 43 -1.79 -17.19 -3.08
N LYS A 44 -0.63 -17.40 -2.46
CA LYS A 44 0.06 -18.70 -2.43
C LYS A 44 -0.74 -19.76 -1.68
N GLU A 45 -1.43 -19.37 -0.61
CA GLU A 45 -2.23 -20.27 0.21
C GLU A 45 -3.58 -20.63 -0.46
N ASN A 46 -4.24 -19.65 -1.06
CA ASN A 46 -5.61 -19.83 -1.57
C ASN A 46 -5.65 -20.23 -3.06
N TYR A 47 -4.62 -19.91 -3.83
CA TYR A 47 -4.53 -20.20 -5.28
C TYR A 47 -3.18 -20.81 -5.65
N PRO A 48 -2.80 -21.96 -5.06
CA PRO A 48 -1.46 -22.54 -5.24
C PRO A 48 -1.14 -22.97 -6.69
N GLU A 49 -2.16 -23.28 -7.48
CA GLU A 49 -2.02 -23.65 -8.90
C GLU A 49 -1.83 -22.43 -9.82
N GLU A 50 -2.17 -21.24 -9.31
CA GLU A 50 -2.08 -19.99 -10.07
C GLU A 50 -0.88 -19.18 -9.61
N SER A 51 -0.20 -18.55 -10.58
CA SER A 51 0.94 -17.70 -10.27
C SER A 51 0.57 -16.25 -10.50
N PHE A 52 0.51 -15.48 -9.42
CA PHE A 52 0.21 -14.05 -9.47
C PHE A 52 1.46 -13.18 -9.43
N LYS A 53 1.37 -12.01 -10.07
CA LYS A 53 2.32 -10.91 -9.99
C LYS A 53 1.62 -9.69 -9.41
N ILE A 54 2.19 -9.14 -8.35
CA ILE A 54 1.80 -7.82 -7.85
C ILE A 54 2.38 -6.76 -8.79
N THR A 55 1.53 -5.94 -9.40
CA THR A 55 1.94 -4.93 -10.39
C THR A 55 1.90 -3.51 -9.84
N ASN A 56 1.02 -3.24 -8.88
CA ASN A 56 0.93 -1.94 -8.22
C ASN A 56 0.49 -2.10 -6.76
N ILE A 57 0.90 -1.14 -5.92
CA ILE A 57 0.39 -0.99 -4.55
C ILE A 57 0.13 0.51 -4.34
N ALA A 58 -1.15 0.86 -4.31
CA ALA A 58 -1.62 2.21 -4.03
C ALA A 58 -2.00 2.35 -2.56
N TYR A 59 -1.91 3.55 -2.01
CA TYR A 59 -2.40 3.87 -0.68
C TYR A 59 -3.64 4.75 -0.80
N TYR A 60 -4.69 4.40 -0.07
CA TYR A 60 -5.92 5.18 0.05
C TYR A 60 -5.95 5.83 1.44
N PRO A 61 -5.58 7.13 1.56
CA PRO A 61 -5.46 7.80 2.86
C PRO A 61 -6.76 7.86 3.65
N GLY A 62 -7.91 7.96 2.96
CA GLY A 62 -9.22 8.10 3.59
C GLY A 62 -9.55 6.95 4.54
N GLU A 63 -9.09 5.74 4.23
CA GLU A 63 -9.32 4.53 5.04
C GLU A 63 -8.03 3.89 5.55
N GLY A 64 -6.88 4.56 5.35
CA GLY A 64 -5.57 4.01 5.69
C GLY A 64 -5.27 2.66 5.04
N THR A 65 -5.82 2.42 3.84
CA THR A 65 -5.83 1.10 3.19
C THR A 65 -4.82 1.03 2.04
N TYR A 66 -4.10 -0.09 1.92
CA TYR A 66 -3.28 -0.41 0.77
C TYR A 66 -4.08 -1.25 -0.22
N ILE A 67 -4.18 -0.76 -1.45
CA ILE A 67 -4.86 -1.42 -2.56
C ILE A 67 -3.78 -2.10 -3.40
N VAL A 68 -3.71 -3.43 -3.35
CA VAL A 68 -2.67 -4.23 -4.00
C VAL A 68 -3.22 -4.81 -5.30
N HIS A 69 -2.76 -4.30 -6.44
CA HIS A 69 -3.16 -4.81 -7.74
C HIS A 69 -2.34 -6.04 -8.14
N VAL A 70 -3.04 -7.11 -8.51
CA VAL A 70 -2.45 -8.41 -8.87
C VAL A 70 -2.98 -8.88 -10.21
N ILE A 71 -2.13 -9.57 -10.96
CA ILE A 71 -2.47 -10.20 -12.25
C ILE A 71 -1.86 -11.61 -12.30
N SER A 72 -2.59 -12.59 -12.82
CA SER A 72 -2.06 -13.93 -13.09
C SER A 72 -1.00 -13.86 -14.17
N LYS A 73 -0.05 -14.81 -14.18
CA LYS A 73 1.02 -14.85 -15.18
C LYS A 73 0.49 -15.02 -16.61
N ASP A 74 -0.65 -15.67 -16.77
CA ASP A 74 -1.32 -15.82 -18.07
C ASP A 74 -2.16 -14.60 -18.46
N GLY A 75 -2.26 -13.60 -17.57
CA GLY A 75 -2.98 -12.35 -17.79
C GLY A 75 -4.50 -12.47 -17.79
N LYS A 76 -5.06 -13.63 -17.45
CA LYS A 76 -6.52 -13.86 -17.50
C LYS A 76 -7.25 -13.40 -16.24
N ILE A 77 -6.56 -13.36 -15.10
CA ILE A 77 -7.14 -13.06 -13.80
C ILE A 77 -6.44 -11.82 -13.26
N GLU A 78 -7.19 -10.77 -12.94
CA GLU A 78 -6.63 -9.56 -12.33
C GLU A 78 -7.58 -8.91 -11.32
N GLY A 79 -7.02 -8.04 -10.48
CA GLY A 79 -7.78 -7.07 -9.70
C GLY A 79 -7.01 -6.50 -8.51
N ASN A 80 -7.74 -5.87 -7.58
CA ASN A 80 -7.24 -5.31 -6.33
C ASN A 80 -7.57 -6.09 -5.05
N ILE A 81 -6.58 -6.33 -4.20
CA ILE A 81 -6.75 -6.84 -2.84
C ILE A 81 -6.48 -5.72 -1.83
N ASP A 82 -7.46 -5.48 -0.96
CA ASP A 82 -7.39 -4.42 0.03
C ASP A 82 -6.79 -4.93 1.35
N VAL A 83 -5.78 -4.20 1.83
CA VAL A 83 -5.08 -4.48 3.08
C VAL A 83 -5.15 -3.25 3.98
N ARG A 84 -5.79 -3.36 5.15
CA ARG A 84 -5.62 -2.36 6.23
C ARG A 84 -5.37 -3.02 7.56
N ASP A 85 -4.62 -2.31 8.39
CA ASP A 85 -4.16 -2.77 9.71
C ASP A 85 -3.49 -4.17 9.67
N GLY A 86 -2.76 -4.44 8.59
CA GLY A 86 -2.03 -5.70 8.39
C GLY A 86 -2.94 -6.90 8.12
N ARG A 87 -4.17 -6.68 7.65
CA ARG A 87 -5.13 -7.73 7.34
C ARG A 87 -5.78 -7.46 5.99
N ILE A 88 -6.13 -8.54 5.29
CA ILE A 88 -6.98 -8.45 4.11
C ILE A 88 -8.41 -8.16 4.57
N ILE A 89 -9.03 -7.15 3.99
CA ILE A 89 -10.40 -6.69 4.30
C ILE A 89 -11.22 -6.88 3.04
N THR A 90 -11.64 -8.12 2.80
CA THR A 90 -12.56 -8.43 1.72
C THR A 90 -13.98 -8.18 2.23
N GLU A 91 -14.55 -6.99 1.99
CA GLU A 91 -15.99 -6.72 2.22
C GLU A 91 -16.80 -6.53 0.92
N GLY A 92 -16.17 -6.57 -0.25
CA GLY A 92 -16.84 -6.51 -1.55
C GLY A 92 -16.80 -7.85 -2.28
N ALA A 93 -17.94 -8.26 -2.83
CA ALA A 93 -18.12 -9.47 -3.60
C ALA A 93 -17.02 -9.71 -4.66
N GLU A 94 -16.61 -10.98 -4.78
CA GLU A 94 -15.95 -11.53 -5.98
C GLU A 94 -14.62 -10.86 -6.36
N PHE A 95 -13.62 -11.04 -5.50
CA PHE A 95 -12.23 -11.04 -5.96
C PHE A 95 -11.92 -12.43 -6.54
N PRO A 96 -11.41 -12.54 -7.79
CA PRO A 96 -12.14 -13.06 -8.95
C PRO A 96 -12.18 -14.60 -9.04
N PHE A 97 -12.58 -15.26 -7.96
CA PHE A 97 -12.73 -16.73 -7.93
C PHE A 97 -14.13 -17.15 -7.46
N GLY A 98 -15.11 -16.27 -7.60
CA GLY A 98 -16.50 -16.68 -7.67
C GLY A 98 -16.66 -17.56 -8.92
N GLN A 99 -16.98 -18.84 -8.69
CA GLN A 99 -17.22 -19.86 -9.71
C GLN A 99 -18.29 -19.44 -10.74
#